data_AF-A0A3C0BQ13-F1
#
_entry.id   AF-A0A3C0BQ13-F1
#
_cell.length_a   1.000
_cell.length_b   1.000
_cell.length_c   1.000
_cell.angle_alpha   90.00
_cell.angle_beta   90.00
_cell.angle_gamma   90.00
#
_symmetry.space_group_name_H-M   'P 1'
#
loop_
_entity.id
_entity.type
_entity.pdbx_description
1 polymer ?
#
loop_
_entity_poly.entity_id
_entity_poly.type
_entity_poly.pdbx_seq_one_letter_code
_entity_poly.pdbx_strand_id
1 'polypeptide(L)'
;MGSPASEPERLTDETLHQVTLRAFYIAKSSMTQREYSRLMGSNPSEFKGETLPVENVTWFDAVRYCNARSAQEGLTPAYIITDKGDEISDVTWNRSADGYRLPTEAEWE
;
A
#
# COMPACT_ATOMS: atom_id res chain seq x y z
N MET A 1 -8.82 -17.76 -2.85
CA MET A 1 -8.83 -16.45 -3.51
C MET A 1 -9.79 -16.51 -4.68
N GLY A 2 -10.57 -15.46 -4.89
CA GLY A 2 -11.75 -15.41 -5.72
C GLY A 2 -13.03 -15.79 -4.96
N SER A 3 -14.18 -15.53 -5.58
CA SER A 3 -15.50 -15.86 -5.06
C SER A 3 -16.11 -17.07 -5.77
N PRO A 4 -16.97 -17.87 -5.10
CA PRO A 4 -17.71 -18.96 -5.73
C PRO A 4 -18.54 -18.48 -6.92
N ALA A 5 -18.63 -19.31 -7.96
CA ALA A 5 -19.38 -18.98 -9.18
C ALA A 5 -20.88 -18.68 -8.95
N SER A 6 -21.43 -19.08 -7.80
CA SER A 6 -22.82 -18.85 -7.40
C SER A 6 -23.03 -17.62 -6.51
N GLU A 7 -21.97 -16.88 -6.16
CA GLU A 7 -22.08 -15.71 -5.30
C GLU A 7 -22.78 -14.55 -6.05
N PRO A 8 -23.85 -13.96 -5.49
CA PRO A 8 -24.47 -12.78 -6.08
C PRO A 8 -23.46 -11.64 -6.23
N GLU A 9 -23.57 -10.87 -7.31
CA GLU A 9 -22.71 -9.71 -7.61
C GLU A 9 -21.23 -10.02 -7.92
N ARG A 10 -20.86 -11.31 -8.00
CA ARG A 10 -19.54 -11.74 -8.46
C ARG A 10 -19.17 -11.16 -9.83
N LEU A 11 -17.96 -10.62 -9.93
CA LEU A 11 -17.33 -10.19 -11.17
C LEU A 11 -16.59 -11.33 -11.89
N THR A 12 -16.28 -11.12 -13.16
CA THR A 12 -15.71 -12.17 -14.03
C THR A 12 -14.28 -12.58 -13.65
N ASP A 13 -13.53 -11.67 -13.04
CA ASP A 13 -12.13 -11.82 -12.64
C ASP A 13 -11.94 -12.53 -11.28
N GLU A 14 -13.02 -12.73 -10.51
CA GLU A 14 -12.98 -13.40 -9.20
C GLU A 14 -12.94 -14.94 -9.31
N THR A 15 -12.14 -15.49 -10.23
CA THR A 15 -12.07 -16.95 -10.44
C THR A 15 -11.33 -17.62 -9.28
N LEU A 16 -11.95 -18.65 -8.69
CA LEU A 16 -11.36 -19.39 -7.58
C LEU A 16 -10.00 -20.01 -7.95
N HIS A 17 -8.98 -19.70 -7.16
CA HIS A 17 -7.65 -20.28 -7.29
C HIS A 17 -6.95 -20.40 -5.92
N GLN A 18 -5.96 -21.28 -5.85
CA GLN A 18 -5.17 -21.50 -4.66
C GLN A 18 -3.96 -20.57 -4.63
N VAL A 19 -3.72 -19.97 -3.47
CA VAL A 19 -2.55 -19.13 -3.18
C VAL A 19 -1.86 -19.65 -1.93
N THR A 20 -0.53 -19.73 -1.96
CA THR A 20 0.29 -20.02 -0.78
C THR A 20 0.98 -18.73 -0.34
N LEU A 21 0.68 -18.28 0.88
CA LEU A 21 1.29 -17.08 1.46
C LEU A 21 2.36 -17.47 2.49
N ARG A 22 3.42 -16.67 2.56
CA ARG A 22 4.34 -16.68 3.72
C ARG A 22 3.75 -15.81 4.82
N ALA A 23 4.21 -15.98 6.05
CA ALA A 23 3.81 -15.08 7.14
C ALA A 23 4.23 -13.63 6.85
N PHE A 24 3.35 -12.68 7.16
CA PHE A 24 3.56 -11.24 7.02
C PHE A 24 2.78 -10.50 8.10
N TYR A 25 3.06 -9.21 8.26
CA TYR A 25 2.27 -8.30 9.10
C TYR A 25 1.46 -7.35 8.23
N ILE A 26 0.24 -7.02 8.67
CA ILE A 26 -0.60 -6.02 8.03
C ILE A 26 -1.07 -5.01 9.07
N ALA A 27 -1.20 -3.75 8.66
CA ALA A 27 -1.74 -2.71 9.52
C ALA A 27 -3.18 -3.06 9.91
N LYS A 28 -3.51 -2.92 11.21
CA LYS A 28 -4.85 -3.22 11.73
C LYS A 28 -5.93 -2.30 11.16
N SER A 29 -5.57 -1.07 10.83
CA SER A 29 -6.47 -0.04 10.33
C SER A 29 -5.84 0.66 9.14
N SER A 30 -6.69 1.28 8.32
CA SER A 30 -6.24 2.22 7.30
C SER A 30 -5.37 3.30 7.92
N MET A 31 -4.35 3.71 7.18
CA MET A 31 -3.45 4.79 7.57
C MET A 31 -4.22 6.08 7.84
N THR A 32 -3.99 6.68 9.00
CA THR A 32 -4.71 7.89 9.38
C THR A 32 -4.09 9.15 8.77
N GLN A 33 -4.89 10.22 8.63
CA GLN A 33 -4.41 11.52 8.15
C GLN A 33 -3.29 12.09 9.02
N ARG A 34 -3.35 11.88 10.33
CA ARG A 34 -2.30 12.30 11.27
C ARG A 34 -0.98 11.56 11.03
N GLU A 35 -1.02 10.25 10.82
CA GLU A 35 0.20 9.47 10.55
C GLU A 35 0.80 9.84 9.20
N TYR A 36 -0.04 10.00 8.18
CA TYR A 36 0.40 10.41 6.85
C TYR A 36 1.06 11.79 6.88
N SER A 37 0.37 12.80 7.42
CA SER A 37 0.86 14.18 7.44
C SER A 37 2.12 14.39 8.27
N ARG A 38 2.29 13.64 9.39
CA ARG A 38 3.52 13.69 10.18
C ARG A 38 4.75 13.24 9.40
N LEU A 39 4.58 12.29 8.49
CA LEU A 39 5.69 11.71 7.73
C LEU A 39 5.89 12.40 6.38
N MET A 40 4.81 12.73 5.68
CA MET A 40 4.84 13.28 4.33
C MET A 40 4.75 14.81 4.29
N GLY A 41 4.48 15.46 5.42
CA GLY A 41 4.39 16.92 5.54
C GLY A 41 3.15 17.56 4.91
N SER A 42 2.20 16.76 4.40
CA SER A 42 0.98 17.23 3.76
C SER A 42 -0.23 16.34 4.08
N ASN A 43 -1.44 16.87 3.90
CA ASN A 43 -2.68 16.11 4.06
C ASN A 43 -3.60 16.37 2.83
N PRO A 44 -3.60 15.46 1.84
CA PRO A 44 -4.37 15.64 0.61
C PRO A 44 -5.87 15.35 0.76
N SER A 45 -6.29 14.80 1.89
CA SER A 45 -7.67 14.33 2.10
C SER A 45 -8.70 15.45 1.95
N GLU A 46 -9.76 15.23 1.20
CA GLU A 46 -10.91 16.12 1.16
C GLU A 46 -11.65 16.16 2.51
N PHE A 47 -11.93 15.00 3.10
CA PHE A 47 -12.59 14.91 4.41
C PHE A 47 -11.56 15.08 5.52
N LYS A 48 -11.72 16.06 6.41
CA LYS A 48 -10.71 16.35 7.43
C LYS A 48 -11.02 15.70 8.77
N GLY A 49 -10.05 14.95 9.31
CA GLY A 49 -10.08 14.42 10.66
C GLY A 49 -8.83 13.60 10.98
N GLU A 50 -8.16 13.87 12.10
CA GLU A 50 -6.86 13.27 12.41
C GLU A 50 -6.86 11.75 12.44
N THR A 51 -7.96 11.15 12.88
CA THR A 51 -8.14 9.69 13.00
C THR A 51 -8.88 9.09 11.81
N LEU A 52 -9.31 9.90 10.84
CA LEU A 52 -9.89 9.40 9.61
C LEU A 52 -8.79 8.81 8.73
N PRO A 53 -9.11 7.85 7.84
CA PRO A 53 -8.20 7.40 6.81
C PRO A 53 -7.74 8.59 5.95
N VAL A 54 -6.48 8.56 5.53
CA VAL A 54 -6.03 9.46 4.47
C VAL A 54 -6.61 8.99 3.13
N GLU A 55 -7.22 9.92 2.40
CA GLU A 55 -7.67 9.76 1.01
C GLU A 55 -7.08 10.86 0.12
N ASN A 56 -7.36 10.78 -1.19
CA ASN A 56 -6.73 11.56 -2.26
C ASN A 56 -5.20 11.38 -2.35
N VAL A 57 -4.74 10.16 -2.07
CA VAL A 57 -3.35 9.72 -2.28
C VAL A 57 -3.27 8.87 -3.54
N THR A 58 -2.26 9.12 -4.37
CA THR A 58 -2.00 8.25 -5.52
C THR A 58 -1.28 6.97 -5.07
N TRP A 59 -1.25 5.97 -5.94
CA TRP A 59 -0.42 4.78 -5.69
C TRP A 59 1.05 5.13 -5.47
N PHE A 60 1.57 6.10 -6.22
CA PHE A 60 2.95 6.60 -6.07
C PHE A 60 3.20 7.27 -4.72
N ASP A 61 2.23 8.03 -4.21
CA ASP A 61 2.30 8.61 -2.87
C ASP A 61 2.34 7.51 -1.79
N ALA A 62 1.55 6.45 -1.95
CA ALA A 62 1.52 5.33 -1.02
C ALA A 62 2.85 4.55 -1.02
N VAL A 63 3.47 4.34 -2.19
CA VAL A 63 4.81 3.75 -2.33
C VAL A 63 5.87 4.61 -1.66
N ARG A 64 5.83 5.93 -1.88
CA ARG A 64 6.74 6.89 -1.22
C ARG A 64 6.55 6.88 0.30
N TYR A 65 5.32 6.83 0.77
CA TYR A 65 5.01 6.69 2.20
C TYR A 65 5.60 5.41 2.79
N CYS A 66 5.43 4.26 2.11
CA CYS A 66 5.99 2.99 2.55
C CYS A 66 7.52 3.06 2.74
N ASN A 67 8.22 3.67 1.77
CA ASN A 67 9.67 3.88 1.86
C ASN A 67 10.04 4.86 2.98
N ALA A 68 9.34 5.99 3.10
CA ALA A 68 9.56 6.97 4.16
C ALA A 68 9.36 6.36 5.55
N ARG A 69 8.34 5.50 5.71
CA ARG A 69 8.03 4.83 6.96
C ARG A 69 9.08 3.80 7.32
N SER A 70 9.54 3.04 6.32
CA SER A 70 10.66 2.11 6.47
C SER A 70 11.91 2.84 6.95
N ALA A 71 12.26 3.95 6.31
CA ALA A 71 13.41 4.76 6.70
C ALA A 71 13.26 5.35 8.12
N GLN A 72 12.07 5.81 8.50
CA GLN A 72 11.79 6.32 9.86
C GLN A 72 12.04 5.26 10.94
N GLU A 73 11.81 3.99 10.64
CA GLU A 73 12.01 2.87 11.56
C GLU A 73 13.34 2.13 11.38
N GLY A 74 14.21 2.61 10.47
CA GLY A 74 15.51 1.99 10.20
C GLY A 74 15.43 0.67 9.42
N LEU A 75 14.32 0.42 8.72
CA LEU A 75 14.12 -0.74 7.85
C LEU A 75 14.58 -0.45 6.42
N THR A 76 14.86 -1.50 5.66
CA THR A 76 15.23 -1.40 4.24
C THR A 76 14.01 -1.02 3.41
N PRO A 77 14.01 0.09 2.64
CA PRO A 77 12.90 0.44 1.76
C PRO A 77 12.57 -0.67 0.77
N ALA A 78 11.29 -1.03 0.65
CA ALA A 78 10.84 -2.10 -0.23
C ALA A 78 10.81 -1.69 -1.70
N TYR A 79 10.60 -0.42 -2.00
CA TYR A 79 10.48 0.06 -3.37
C TYR A 79 11.75 0.79 -3.82
N ILE A 80 12.21 0.50 -5.03
CA ILE A 80 13.22 1.27 -5.74
C ILE A 80 12.46 2.12 -6.76
N ILE A 81 12.48 3.44 -6.55
CA ILE A 81 11.76 4.42 -7.35
C ILE A 81 12.77 5.07 -8.29
N THR A 82 12.50 5.05 -9.59
CA THR A 82 13.31 5.73 -10.61
C THR A 82 12.55 6.93 -11.12
N ASP A 83 13.09 8.13 -10.90
CA ASP A 83 12.50 9.38 -11.38
C ASP A 83 13.04 9.77 -12.76
N LYS A 84 12.22 10.47 -13.54
CA LYS A 84 12.58 11.15 -14.79
C LYS A 84 12.13 12.59 -14.71
N GLY A 85 13.00 13.47 -14.21
CA GLY A 85 12.63 14.84 -13.86
C GLY A 85 11.78 14.84 -12.60
N ASP A 86 10.63 15.50 -12.66
CA ASP A 86 9.70 15.62 -11.52
C ASP A 86 8.68 14.45 -11.45
N GLU A 87 8.71 13.52 -12.40
CA GLU A 87 7.79 12.39 -12.50
C GLU A 87 8.48 11.06 -12.18
N ILE A 88 7.73 10.15 -11.55
CA ILE A 88 8.18 8.77 -11.37
C ILE A 88 8.07 8.05 -12.71
N SER A 89 9.19 7.49 -13.17
CA SER A 89 9.26 6.73 -14.41
C SER A 89 9.08 5.23 -14.22
N ASP A 90 9.58 4.68 -13.11
CA ASP A 90 9.47 3.26 -12.79
C ASP A 90 9.51 3.01 -11.28
N VAL A 91 8.86 1.93 -10.84
CA VAL A 91 8.88 1.46 -9.46
C VAL A 91 9.08 -0.05 -9.47
N THR A 92 10.19 -0.49 -8.89
CA THR A 92 10.48 -1.92 -8.72
C THR A 92 10.44 -2.30 -7.24
N TRP A 93 10.07 -3.55 -6.95
CA TRP A 93 9.97 -4.07 -5.59
C TRP A 93 11.19 -4.95 -5.26
N ASN A 94 11.99 -4.50 -4.30
CA ASN A 94 13.00 -5.31 -3.63
C ASN A 94 12.34 -6.31 -2.67
N ARG A 95 12.14 -7.56 -3.12
CA ARG A 95 11.51 -8.63 -2.34
C ARG A 95 12.34 -9.14 -1.16
N SER A 96 13.59 -8.71 -1.02
CA SER A 96 14.45 -9.05 0.12
C SER A 96 14.40 -8.02 1.25
N ALA A 97 13.80 -6.85 1.00
CA ALA A 97 13.65 -5.80 1.99
C ALA A 97 12.70 -6.21 3.12
N ASP A 98 13.00 -5.73 4.32
CA ASP A 98 12.22 -5.91 5.54
C ASP A 98 11.32 -4.71 5.87
N GLY A 99 11.34 -3.67 5.02
CA GLY A 99 10.50 -2.50 5.16
C GLY A 99 9.05 -2.68 4.72
N TYR A 100 8.29 -1.61 4.90
CA TYR A 100 6.89 -1.52 4.54
C TYR A 100 6.69 -1.50 3.04
N ARG A 101 5.57 -2.09 2.63
CA ARG A 101 5.04 -2.09 1.26
C ARG A 101 3.53 -2.22 1.30
N LEU A 102 2.89 -1.95 0.16
CA LEU A 102 1.51 -2.34 -0.05
C LEU A 102 1.39 -3.87 -0.07
N PRO A 103 0.29 -4.44 0.47
CA PRO A 103 0.02 -5.86 0.33
C PRO A 103 -0.15 -6.20 -1.15
N THR A 104 0.18 -7.43 -1.53
CA THR A 104 -0.32 -7.93 -2.81
C THR A 104 -1.85 -8.04 -2.73
N GLU A 105 -2.54 -8.08 -3.86
CA GLU A 105 -3.97 -8.42 -3.89
C GLU A 105 -4.24 -9.69 -3.08
N ALA A 106 -3.35 -10.66 -3.23
CA ALA A 106 -3.47 -11.94 -2.54
C ALA A 106 -3.22 -11.92 -1.04
N GLU A 107 -2.52 -10.91 -0.52
CA GLU A 107 -2.32 -10.72 0.91
C GLU A 107 -3.44 -9.87 1.53
N TRP A 108 -4.28 -9.23 0.71
CA TRP A 108 -5.34 -8.33 1.14
C TRP A 108 -6.73 -8.98 1.13
N GLU A 109 -7.02 -9.84 0.15
CA GLU A 109 -8.28 -10.59 0.05
C GLU A 109 -8.40 -11.70 1.12
#